data_AF-A0A816J975-F1
#
_entry.id   AF-A0A816J975-F1
#
_cell.length_a   1.000
_cell.length_b   1.000
_cell.length_c   1.000
_cell.angle_alpha   90.00
_cell.angle_beta   90.00
_cell.angle_gamma   90.00
#
_symmetry.space_group_name_H-M   'P 1'
#
loop_
_entity.id
_entity.type
_entity.pdbx_description
1 polymer ?
#
loop_
_entity_poly.entity_id
_entity_poly.type
_entity_poly.pdbx_seq_one_letter_code
_entity_poly.pdbx_strand_id
1 'polypeptide(L)' 'MSVRIPLFSCNACCHDLVQEGKMCHDTLIKYIAEKPHLVSHETEYLKKSDDLWTHSVSISQTT' A
#
# COMPACT_ATOMS: atom_id res chain seq x y z
N MET A 1 10.73 16.62 -1.36
CA MET A 1 9.68 15.82 -0.70
C MET A 1 10.25 14.42 -0.49
N SER A 2 10.77 14.16 0.70
CA SER A 2 11.40 12.87 1.01
C SER A 2 10.33 11.94 1.56
N VAL A 3 9.97 10.91 0.80
CA VAL A 3 9.12 9.82 1.26
C VAL A 3 9.90 9.06 2.33
N ARG A 4 9.68 9.39 3.61
CA ARG A 4 10.18 8.58 4.71
C ARG A 4 9.32 7.33 4.73
N ILE A 5 9.87 6.20 4.31
CA ILE A 5 9.29 4.88 4.54
C ILE A 5 9.79 4.46 5.94
N PRO A 6 9.00 4.55 7.01
CA PRO A 6 9.42 4.04 8.30
C PRO A 6 9.29 2.51 8.20
N LEU A 7 10.43 1.83 8.20
CA LEU A 7 10.51 0.40 8.46
C LEU A 7 10.05 0.14 9.90
N PHE A 8 8.75 0.02 10.14
CA PHE A 8 8.20 -0.54 11.39
C PHE A 8 6.79 -1.05 11.12
N SER A 9 6.51 -2.30 11.48
CA SER A 9 5.16 -2.90 11.47
C SER A 9 4.24 -2.03 12.33
N CYS A 10 3.37 -1.23 11.71
CA CYS A 10 2.67 -0.16 12.43
C CYS A 10 1.18 -0.13 12.08
N ASN A 11 0.33 -0.49 13.05
CA ASN A 11 -1.12 -0.27 12.97
C ASN A 11 -1.44 1.20 12.64
N ALA A 12 -0.62 2.14 13.13
CA ALA A 12 -0.75 3.56 12.78
C ALA A 12 -0.57 3.82 11.28
N CYS A 13 0.38 3.13 10.62
CA CYS A 13 0.60 3.26 9.19
C CYS A 13 -0.56 2.68 8.37
N CYS A 14 -1.24 1.65 8.89
CA CYS A 14 -2.49 1.15 8.30
C CYS A 14 -3.63 2.17 8.44
N HIS A 15 -3.74 2.82 9.60
CA HIS A 15 -4.74 3.86 9.83
C HIS A 15 -4.51 5.07 8.92
N ASP A 16 -3.26 5.55 8.81
CA ASP A 16 -2.88 6.63 7.90
C ASP A 16 -3.17 6.24 6.44
N LEU A 17 -2.80 5.04 6.01
CA LEU A 17 -3.05 4.55 4.65
C LEU A 17 -4.55 4.51 4.32
N VAL A 18 -5.38 4.02 5.26
CA VAL A 18 -6.84 3.98 5.09
C VAL A 18 -7.44 5.38 5.08
N GLN A 19 -6.92 6.30 5.91
CA GLN A 19 -7.35 7.68 5.98
C GLN A 19 -7.01 8.47 4.70
N GLU A 20 -5.82 8.27 4.13
CA GLU A 20 -5.42 8.82 2.83
C GLU A 20 -6.30 8.28 1.69
N GLY A 21 -6.79 7.04 1.86
CA GLY A 21 -7.85 6.47 1.04
C GLY A 21 -7.36 5.58 -0.10
N LYS A 22 -8.27 4.71 -0.54
CA LYS A 22 -7.98 3.65 -1.52
C LYS A 22 -7.46 4.20 -2.85
N MET A 23 -7.95 5.35 -3.28
CA MET A 23 -7.53 5.98 -4.54
C MET A 23 -6.06 6.38 -4.52
N CYS A 24 -5.56 6.93 -3.41
CA CYS A 24 -4.15 7.29 -3.26
C CYS A 24 -3.26 6.04 -3.26
N HIS A 25 -3.68 5.00 -2.53
CA HIS A 25 -3.03 3.70 -2.54
C HIS A 25 -2.96 3.08 -3.94
N ASP A 26 -4.10 2.92 -4.61
CA ASP A 26 -4.19 2.33 -5.95
C ASP A 26 -3.33 3.11 -6.97
N THR A 27 -3.33 4.44 -6.89
CA THR A 27 -2.53 5.30 -7.80
C THR A 27 -1.04 5.12 -7.58
N LEU A 28 -0.59 5.08 -6.32
CA LEU A 28 0.81 4.87 -5.98
C LEU A 28 1.28 3.49 -6.44
N ILE A 29 0.47 2.47 -6.21
CA ILE A 29 0.76 1.08 -6.56
C ILE A 29 0.86 0.92 -8.07
N LYS A 30 -0.06 1.51 -8.83
CA LYS A 30 0.00 1.53 -10.30
C LYS A 30 1.26 2.21 -10.81
N TYR A 31 1.61 3.37 -10.27
CA TYR A 31 2.84 4.09 -10.64
C TYR A 31 4.11 3.27 -10.35
N ILE A 32 4.13 2.52 -9.25
CA ILE A 32 5.25 1.64 -8.91
C ILE A 32 5.28 0.40 -9.81
N ALA A 33 4.13 -0.20 -10.10
CA ALA A 33 4.00 -1.38 -10.96
C ALA A 33 4.48 -1.13 -12.40
N GLU A 34 4.30 0.09 -12.90
CA GLU A 34 4.79 0.53 -14.21
C GLU A 34 6.33 0.64 -14.29
N LYS A 35 7.05 0.50 -13.17
CA LYS A 35 8.52 0.51 -13.19
C LYS A 35 9.05 -0.75 -13.89
N PRO A 36 10.07 -0.61 -14.75
CA PRO A 36 10.55 -1.73 -15.59
C PRO A 36 11.07 -2.94 -14.80
N HIS A 37 11.48 -2.75 -13.54
CA HIS A 37 11.92 -3.83 -12.64
C HIS A 37 10.78 -4.62 -11.99
N LEU A 38 9.55 -4.09 -12.02
CA LEU A 38 8.37 -4.69 -11.41
C LEU A 38 7.36 -5.17 -12.45
N VAL A 39 7.47 -4.72 -13.71
CA VAL A 39 6.55 -5.08 -14.78
C VAL A 39 6.45 -6.60 -15.01
N SER A 40 7.55 -7.36 -14.83
CA SER A 40 7.54 -8.82 -14.98
C SER A 40 6.79 -9.55 -13.87
N HIS A 41 6.55 -8.89 -12.73
CA HIS A 41 5.84 -9.40 -11.57
C HIS A 41 4.63 -8.54 -11.21
N GLU A 42 4.15 -7.72 -12.16
CA GLU A 42 3.10 -6.73 -11.93
C GLU A 42 1.86 -7.38 -11.29
N THR A 43 1.36 -8.47 -11.87
CA THR A 43 0.18 -9.17 -11.35
C THR A 43 0.35 -9.65 -9.90
N GLU A 44 1.52 -10.18 -9.55
CA GLU A 44 1.80 -10.65 -8.19
C GLU A 44 1.93 -9.46 -7.21
N TYR A 45 2.56 -8.38 -7.68
CA TYR A 45 2.72 -7.15 -6.92
C TYR A 45 1.37 -6.47 -6.63
N LEU A 46 0.51 -6.35 -7.64
CA LEU A 46 -0.85 -5.80 -7.50
C LEU A 46 -1.67 -6.64 -6.51
N LYS A 47 -1.61 -7.97 -6.62
CA LYS A 47 -2.30 -8.86 -5.68
C LYS A 47 -1.82 -8.66 -4.24
N LYS A 48 -0.51 -8.62 -4.01
CA LYS A 48 0.07 -8.35 -2.68
C LYS A 48 -0.35 -6.98 -2.13
N SER A 49 -0.50 -5.99 -2.99
CA SER A 49 -0.98 -4.67 -2.62
C SER A 49 -2.44 -4.66 -2.15
N ASP A 50 -3.32 -5.40 -2.84
CA ASP A 50 -4.73 -5.53 -2.45
C ASP A 50 -4.88 -6.29 -1.12
N ASP A 51 -4.07 -7.34 -0.92
CA ASP A 51 -4.02 -8.09 0.34
C ASP A 51 -3.58 -7.18 1.50
N LEU A 52 -2.55 -6.34 1.28
CA LEU A 52 -2.09 -5.35 2.25
C LEU A 52 -3.16 -4.31 2.56
N TRP A 53 -3.86 -3.80 1.55
CA TRP A 53 -4.96 -2.86 1.75
C TRP A 53 -6.06 -3.45 2.62
N THR A 54 -6.49 -4.68 2.31
CA THR A 54 -7.54 -5.40 3.07
C THR A 54 -7.13 -5.61 4.52
N HIS A 55 -5.86 -5.97 4.74
CA HIS A 55 -5.29 -6.09 6.08
C HIS A 55 -5.27 -4.76 6.81
N SER A 56 -4.85 -3.66 6.15
CA SER A 56 -4.84 -2.32 6.73
C SER A 56 -6.23 -1.81 7.11
N VAL A 57 -7.24 -2.05 6.26
CA VAL A 57 -8.65 -1.76 6.57
C VAL A 57 -9.10 -2.54 7.81
N SER A 58 -8.79 -3.83 7.87
CA SER A 58 -9.16 -4.67 9.02
C SER A 58 -8.52 -4.15 10.32
N ILE A 59 -7.23 -3.80 10.29
CA ILE A 59 -6.51 -3.23 11.43
C ILE A 59 -7.13 -1.89 11.86
N SER A 60 -7.40 -1.00 10.89
CA SER A 60 -7.96 0.33 11.17
C SER A 60 -9.33 0.29 11.86
N GLN A 61 -10.09 -0.80 11.67
CA GLN A 61 -11.40 -1.00 12.29
C GLN A 61 -11.33 -1.66 13.69
N THR A 62 -10.18 -2.26 14.04
CA THR A 62 -9.96 -2.95 15.31
C THR A 62 -9.40 -2.07 16.43
N THR A 63 -9.19 -0.76 16.19
CA THR A 63 -8.67 0.19 17.19
C THR A 63 -9.65 1.33 17.44
#